data_AF-A0A928NJ92-F1
#
_entry.id   AF-A0A928NJ92-F1
#
_cell.length_a   1.000
_cell.length_b   1.000
_cell.length_c   1.000
_cell.angle_alpha   90.00
_cell.angle_beta   90.00
_cell.angle_gamma   90.00
#
_symmetry.space_group_name_H-M   'P 1'
#
loop_
_entity.id
_entity.type
_entity.pdbx_description
1 polymer ?
#
loop_
_entity_poly.entity_id
_entity_poly.type
_entity_poly.pdbx_seq_one_letter_code
_entity_poly.pdbx_strand_id
1 'polypeptide(L)'
;MFSNTVTVYSTKDCGLNYEKKVYNNVSIYKKDGIETSGGGEEKRNEYIIRILTSEEIFVCESDLIVIGETADIRPDFSKCLKICEVSDNRRGIKNLWHYKLRCK
;
A
#
# COMPACT_ATOMS: atom_id res chain seq x y z
N MET A 1 5.77 -16.97 -9.13
CA MET A 1 5.45 -16.80 -7.70
C MET A 1 5.67 -15.32 -7.39
N PHE A 2 4.64 -14.58 -6.96
CA PHE A 2 4.81 -13.16 -6.61
C PHE A 2 5.46 -13.09 -5.22
N SER A 3 6.78 -12.93 -5.17
CA SER A 3 7.56 -12.95 -3.92
C SER A 3 7.87 -11.55 -3.40
N ASN A 4 6.99 -10.58 -3.64
CA ASN A 4 7.15 -9.26 -3.03
C ASN A 4 6.43 -9.23 -1.68
N THR A 5 6.95 -8.39 -0.81
CA THR A 5 6.38 -8.05 0.48
C THR A 5 6.08 -6.57 0.54
N VAL A 6 5.14 -6.19 1.41
CA VAL A 6 4.92 -4.80 1.79
C VAL A 6 4.73 -4.72 3.28
N THR A 7 5.19 -3.63 3.87
CA THR A 7 5.02 -3.33 5.27
C THR A 7 4.00 -2.20 5.40
N VAL A 8 2.92 -2.43 6.12
CA VAL A 8 1.89 -1.43 6.42
C VAL A 8 2.08 -0.94 7.84
N TYR A 9 2.05 0.38 7.99
CA TYR A 9 2.02 1.09 9.27
C TYR A 9 0.65 1.74 9.44
N SER A 10 -0.15 1.21 10.36
CA SER A 10 -1.47 1.76 10.70
C SER A 10 -1.35 2.64 11.95
N THR A 11 -1.95 3.83 11.90
CA THR A 11 -1.93 4.79 13.01
C THR A 11 -3.14 4.55 13.90
N LYS A 12 -2.91 4.24 15.19
CA LYS A 12 -3.96 4.12 16.19
C LYS A 12 -4.22 5.41 16.98
N ASP A 13 -3.22 6.28 17.08
CA ASP A 13 -3.23 7.46 17.98
C ASP A 13 -2.73 8.73 17.29
N CYS A 14 -3.39 9.20 16.22
CA CYS A 14 -3.01 10.43 15.49
C CYS A 14 -1.53 10.48 15.06
N GLY A 15 -0.92 9.32 14.74
CA GLY A 15 0.48 9.20 14.34
C GLY A 15 1.52 9.11 15.47
N LEU A 16 1.10 9.06 16.74
CA LEU A 16 2.03 8.87 17.87
C LEU A 16 2.54 7.42 17.97
N ASN A 17 1.67 6.45 17.69
CA ASN A 17 1.97 5.03 17.68
C ASN A 17 1.56 4.41 16.35
N TYR A 18 2.49 3.64 15.77
CA TYR A 18 2.25 2.86 14.57
C TYR A 18 2.23 1.38 14.91
N GLU A 19 1.20 0.69 14.42
CA GLU A 19 1.19 -0.76 14.36
C GLU A 19 1.75 -1.21 13.01
N LYS A 20 2.75 -2.09 13.03
CA LYS A 20 3.41 -2.61 11.84
C LYS A 20 2.87 -3.99 11.50
N LYS A 21 2.50 -4.21 10.23
CA LYS A 21 2.16 -5.53 9.71
C LYS A 21 2.80 -5.77 8.35
N VAL A 22 3.41 -6.93 8.19
CA VAL A 22 4.02 -7.36 6.92
C VAL A 22 3.02 -8.25 6.18
N TYR A 23 2.78 -7.93 4.91
CA TYR A 23 1.98 -8.75 4.01
C TYR A 23 2.87 -9.37 2.95
N ASN A 24 2.75 -10.69 2.82
CA ASN A 24 3.42 -11.50 1.81
C ASN A 24 2.52 -11.69 0.58
N ASN A 25 3.07 -12.24 -0.51
CA ASN A 25 2.35 -12.54 -1.75
C ASN A 25 1.73 -11.30 -2.40
N VAL A 26 2.57 -10.29 -2.65
CA VAL A 26 2.13 -9.00 -3.16
C VAL A 26 2.50 -8.82 -4.63
N SER A 27 1.54 -8.33 -5.42
CA SER A 27 1.82 -7.79 -6.76
C SER A 27 1.84 -6.27 -6.70
N ILE A 28 2.90 -5.66 -7.24
CA ILE A 28 3.09 -4.22 -7.23
C ILE A 28 3.15 -3.74 -8.67
N TYR A 29 2.32 -2.74 -9.00
CA TYR A 29 2.30 -2.09 -10.29
C TYR A 29 2.56 -0.60 -10.08
N LYS A 30 3.56 -0.08 -10.78
CA LYS A 30 3.81 1.37 -10.82
C LYS A 30 3.15 1.94 -12.07
N LYS A 31 2.39 3.01 -11.89
CA LYS A 31 1.84 3.82 -12.97
C LYS A 31 2.50 5.19 -12.89
N ASP A 32 3.39 5.46 -13.84
CA ASP A 32 3.97 6.78 -13.98
C ASP A 32 2.89 7.74 -14.49
N GLY A 33 2.71 8.85 -13.77
CA GLY A 33 1.74 9.88 -14.10
C GLY A 33 2.41 11.25 -14.09
N ILE A 34 2.01 12.10 -15.02
CA ILE A 34 2.33 13.53 -15.03
C ILE A 34 1.02 14.27 -14.71
N GLU A 35 1.02 15.08 -13.65
CA GLU A 35 -0.10 15.95 -13.32
C GLU A 35 0.36 17.40 -13.53
N THR A 36 -0.40 18.17 -14.31
CA THR A 36 -0.10 19.58 -14.55
C THR A 36 -0.78 20.41 -13.46
N SER A 37 0.00 20.98 -12.55
CA SER A 37 -0.48 21.85 -11.48
C SER A 37 0.13 23.24 -11.65
N GLY A 38 -0.72 24.24 -11.91
CA GLY A 38 -0.42 25.67 -11.69
C GLY A 38 0.87 26.24 -12.29
N GLY A 39 1.40 25.69 -13.38
CA GLY A 39 2.60 26.20 -14.07
C GLY A 39 3.80 25.26 -14.11
N GLY A 40 3.68 24.02 -13.61
CA GLY A 40 4.72 22.98 -13.72
C GLY A 40 4.14 21.58 -13.94
N GLU A 41 4.98 20.69 -14.49
CA GLU A 41 4.71 19.25 -14.55
C GLU A 41 5.24 18.60 -13.27
N GLU A 42 4.36 18.06 -12.43
CA GLU A 42 4.77 17.28 -11.27
C GLU A 42 4.61 15.77 -11.56
N LYS A 43 5.68 15.01 -11.32
CA LYS A 43 5.62 13.55 -11.39
C LYS A 43 4.83 13.03 -10.20
N ARG A 44 3.64 12.50 -10.45
CA ARG A 44 2.83 11.84 -9.43
C ARG A 44 2.77 10.36 -9.75
N ASN A 45 3.74 9.63 -9.21
CA ASN A 45 3.79 8.18 -9.35
C ASN A 45 2.65 7.57 -8.52
N GLU A 46 1.83 6.76 -9.16
CA GLU A 46 0.78 5.99 -8.49
C GLU A 46 1.22 4.53 -8.39
N TYR A 47 1.02 3.92 -7.23
CA TYR A 47 1.28 2.50 -7.02
C TYR A 47 -0.04 1.77 -6.80
N ILE A 48 -0.24 0.69 -7.54
CA ILE A 48 -1.32 -0.26 -7.31
C ILE A 48 -0.69 -1.50 -6.68
N ILE A 49 -1.09 -1.79 -5.45
CA ILE A 49 -0.58 -2.91 -4.66
C ILE A 49 -1.72 -3.89 -4.48
N ARG A 50 -1.50 -5.16 -4.81
CA ARG A 50 -2.47 -6.24 -4.62
C ARG A 50 -1.92 -7.23 -3.60
N ILE A 51 -2.61 -7.37 -2.48
CA ILE A 51 -2.28 -8.35 -1.45
C ILE A 51 -3.17 -9.56 -1.70
N LEU A 52 -2.59 -10.64 -2.24
CA LEU A 52 -3.33 -11.87 -2.52
C LEU A 52 -3.55 -12.62 -1.21
N THR A 53 -4.81 -12.74 -0.80
CA THR A 53 -5.17 -13.41 0.44
C THR A 53 -6.64 -13.82 0.44
N SER A 54 -6.95 -14.91 1.14
CA SER A 54 -8.32 -15.30 1.47
C SER A 54 -8.80 -14.69 2.79
N GLU A 55 -7.88 -14.21 3.63
CA GLU A 55 -8.17 -13.68 4.95
C GLU A 55 -8.51 -12.19 4.88
N GLU A 56 -9.20 -11.71 5.91
CA GLU A 56 -9.42 -10.27 6.09
C GLU A 56 -8.12 -9.58 6.49
N ILE A 57 -7.89 -8.39 5.94
CA ILE A 57 -6.74 -7.56 6.30
C ILE A 57 -7.22 -6.25 6.91
N PHE A 58 -6.47 -5.76 7.88
CA PHE A 58 -6.73 -4.47 8.51
C PHE A 58 -5.80 -3.45 7.86
N VAL A 59 -6.33 -2.75 6.86
CA VAL A 59 -5.68 -1.63 6.17
C VAL A 59 -6.73 -0.57 5.90
N CYS A 60 -6.36 0.69 6.11
CA CYS A 60 -7.26 1.82 5.96
C CYS A 60 -6.67 2.86 5.01
N GLU A 61 -7.52 3.76 4.52
CA GLU A 61 -7.03 4.99 3.90
C GLU A 61 -6.18 5.79 4.89
N SER A 62 -5.16 6.47 4.37
CA SER A 62 -4.13 7.18 5.13
C SER A 62 -3.11 6.35 5.89
N ASP A 63 -3.24 5.02 5.93
CA ASP A 63 -2.15 4.16 6.39
C ASP A 63 -0.93 4.33 5.47
N LEU A 64 0.26 4.09 6.03
CA LEU A 64 1.53 4.22 5.31
C LEU A 64 2.03 2.85 4.89
N ILE A 65 2.53 2.74 3.67
CA ILE A 65 3.05 1.49 3.13
C ILE A 65 4.47 1.67 2.63
N VAL A 66 5.33 0.71 2.96
CA VAL A 66 6.68 0.59 2.43
C VAL A 66 6.73 -0.67 1.57
N ILE A 67 7.34 -0.56 0.38
CA ILE A 67 7.60 -1.72 -0.47
C ILE A 67 8.78 -2.49 0.13
N GLY A 68 8.56 -3.77 0.43
CA GLY A 68 9.49 -4.63 1.14
C GLY A 68 9.17 -4.79 2.63
N GLU A 69 9.95 -5.64 3.28
CA GLU A 69 9.94 -5.82 4.73
C GLU A 69 10.90 -4.82 5.38
N THR A 70 10.49 -4.24 6.50
CA THR A 70 11.31 -3.32 7.28
C THR A 70 11.47 -3.81 8.72
N ALA A 71 12.66 -3.65 9.29
CA ALA A 71 12.89 -3.89 10.71
C ALA A 71 12.35 -2.74 11.58
N ASP A 72 12.29 -1.52 11.02
CA ASP A 72 11.95 -0.30 11.74
C ASP A 72 10.55 -0.33 12.33
N ILE A 73 10.43 0.13 13.58
CA ILE A 73 9.14 0.24 14.29
C ILE A 73 8.35 1.45 13.78
N ARG A 74 9.04 2.50 13.34
CA ARG A 74 8.44 3.72 12.81
C ARG A 74 8.62 3.80 11.29
N PRO A 75 7.63 4.36 10.57
CA PRO A 75 7.74 4.57 9.13
C PRO A 75 8.80 5.64 8.83
N ASP A 76 9.69 5.34 7.89
CA ASP A 76 10.49 6.36 7.20
C ASP A 76 9.59 7.04 6.16
N PHE A 77 9.06 8.22 6.50
CA PHE A 77 8.12 8.96 5.66
C PHE A 77 8.66 9.26 4.25
N SER A 78 9.98 9.30 4.06
CA SER A 78 10.59 9.54 2.74
C SER A 78 10.47 8.34 1.79
N LYS A 79 10.22 7.14 2.33
CA LYS A 79 10.07 5.88 1.59
C LYS A 79 8.65 5.33 1.64
N CYS A 80 7.76 5.97 2.39
CA CYS A 80 6.39 5.56 2.53
C CYS A 80 5.54 6.09 1.37
N LEU A 81 4.64 5.25 0.90
CA LEU A 81 3.50 5.65 0.09
C LEU A 81 2.29 5.75 1.02
N LYS A 82 1.38 6.68 0.75
CA LYS A 82 0.13 6.81 1.50
C LYS A 82 -0.98 6.04 0.80
N ILE A 83 -1.70 5.18 1.52
CA ILE A 83 -2.89 4.51 0.99
C ILE A 83 -3.97 5.57 0.76
N CYS A 84 -4.43 5.68 -0.48
CA CYS A 84 -5.47 6.61 -0.90
C CYS A 84 -6.82 5.92 -1.11
N GLU A 85 -6.82 4.63 -1.46
CA GLU A 85 -8.04 3.86 -1.72
C GLU A 85 -7.79 2.39 -1.37
N VAL A 86 -8.77 1.75 -0.76
CA VAL A 86 -8.78 0.31 -0.44
C VAL A 86 -10.00 -0.34 -1.10
N SER A 87 -9.79 -1.44 -1.83
CA SER A 87 -10.88 -2.23 -2.40
C SER A 87 -10.72 -3.71 -2.09
N ASP A 88 -11.77 -4.34 -1.54
CA ASP A 88 -11.84 -5.78 -1.33
C ASP A 88 -12.34 -6.47 -2.62
N ASN A 89 -11.44 -7.17 -3.31
CA ASN A 89 -11.72 -7.91 -4.54
C ASN A 89 -11.80 -9.43 -4.29
N ARG A 90 -12.19 -9.87 -3.09
CA ARG A 90 -12.37 -11.29 -2.76
C ARG A 90 -13.76 -11.80 -3.20
N ARG A 91 -14.04 -11.72 -4.51
CA ARG A 91 -15.25 -12.26 -5.15
C ARG A 91 -14.86 -13.17 -6.32
N GLY A 92 -15.67 -14.20 -6.61
CA GLY A 92 -15.40 -15.13 -7.71
C GLY A 92 -14.31 -16.16 -7.38
N ILE A 93 -13.39 -16.42 -8.33
CA ILE A 93 -12.40 -17.50 -8.21
C ILE A 93 -11.38 -17.20 -7.10
N LYS A 94 -11.29 -18.09 -6.10
CA LYS A 94 -10.51 -17.88 -4.87
C LYS A 94 -9.02 -17.61 -5.07
N ASN A 95 -8.40 -18.17 -6.10
CA ASN A 95 -6.97 -17.93 -6.37
C ASN A 95 -6.68 -16.52 -6.94
N LEU A 96 -7.71 -15.76 -7.31
CA LEU A 96 -7.61 -14.37 -7.75
C LEU A 96 -8.03 -13.38 -6.67
N TRP A 97 -8.44 -13.86 -5.49
CA TRP A 97 -8.85 -13.02 -4.37
C TRP A 97 -7.70 -12.17 -3.88
N HIS A 98 -7.95 -10.87 -3.74
CA HIS A 98 -6.96 -9.92 -3.25
C HIS A 98 -7.63 -8.67 -2.69
N TYR A 99 -6.89 -7.94 -1.86
CA TYR A 99 -7.16 -6.53 -1.61
C TYR A 99 -6.35 -5.69 -2.58
N LYS A 100 -6.98 -4.68 -3.20
CA LYS A 100 -6.33 -3.71 -4.07
C LYS A 100 -6.17 -2.40 -3.30
N LEU A 101 -4.93 -1.94 -3.19
CA LEU A 101 -4.56 -0.69 -2.56
C LEU A 101 -4.02 0.26 -3.63
N ARG A 102 -4.51 1.50 -3.64
CA ARG A 102 -3.97 2.58 -4.46
C ARG A 102 -3.16 3.50 -3.55
N CYS A 103 -1.90 3.73 -3.89
CA CYS A 103 -0.98 4.50 -3.06
C CYS A 103 -0.28 5.59 -3.88
N LYS A 104 0.08 6.68 -3.22
CA LYS A 104 0.81 7.82 -3.80
C LYS A 104 1.86 8.33 -2.83
#